data_AF-A0A1E7IF76-F1
#
_entry.id   AF-A0A1E7IF76-F1
#
_cell.length_a   1.000
_cell.length_b   1.000
_cell.length_c   1.000
_cell.angle_alpha   90.00
_cell.angle_beta   90.00
_cell.angle_gamma   90.00
#
_symmetry.space_group_name_H-M   'P 1'
#
loop_
_entity.id
_entity.type
_entity.pdbx_description
1 polymer ?
#
loop_
_entity_poly.entity_id
_entity_poly.type
_entity_poly.pdbx_seq_one_letter_code
_entity_poly.pdbx_strand_id
1 'polypeptide(L)'
;MTSNHNFELIVVDEFAKRMGVGRTTVFKWKDENIVVQGEHYFSIGKVLRFLWSKETIVSLVKRNTPIKQDLAPPIVPRYLQKKSQQGSRINLDLC
;
A
#
# COMPACT_ATOMS: atom_id res chain seq x y z
N MET A 1 9.40 -29.79 -15.62
CA MET A 1 8.44 -28.92 -16.32
C MET A 1 9.01 -27.52 -16.28
N THR A 2 9.55 -27.02 -17.39
CA THR A 2 10.10 -25.67 -17.47
C THR A 2 8.94 -24.68 -17.53
N SER A 3 8.68 -23.96 -16.44
CA SER A 3 7.74 -22.84 -16.41
C SER A 3 8.18 -21.83 -17.48
N ASN A 4 7.40 -21.69 -18.56
CA ASN A 4 7.58 -20.61 -19.53
C ASN A 4 7.21 -19.28 -18.86
N HIS A 5 8.16 -18.68 -18.15
CA HIS A 5 7.99 -17.33 -17.61
C HIS A 5 8.19 -16.33 -18.75
N ASN A 6 7.08 -15.94 -19.38
CA ASN A 6 7.06 -14.83 -20.34
C ASN A 6 7.23 -13.53 -19.56
N PHE A 7 8.47 -13.04 -19.51
CA PHE A 7 8.79 -11.71 -19.04
C PHE A 7 9.46 -10.91 -20.16
N GLU A 8 9.27 -9.61 -20.13
CA GLU A 8 9.90 -8.67 -21.06
C GLU A 8 10.66 -7.60 -20.27
N LEU A 9 11.77 -7.12 -20.81
CA LEU A 9 12.53 -6.02 -20.23
C LEU A 9 12.26 -4.75 -21.02
N ILE A 10 11.59 -3.80 -20.39
CA ILE A 10 11.17 -2.56 -21.04
C ILE A 10 11.83 -1.34 -20.39
N VAL A 11 12.01 -0.28 -21.17
CA VAL A 11 12.54 1.00 -20.65
C VAL A 11 11.45 1.79 -19.94
N VAL A 12 11.86 2.79 -19.15
CA VAL A 12 10.94 3.64 -18.35
C VAL A 12 9.82 4.27 -19.18
N ASP A 13 10.09 4.70 -20.41
CA ASP A 13 9.11 5.33 -21.30
C ASP A 13 7.99 4.34 -21.67
N GLU A 14 8.36 3.11 -22.02
CA GLU A 14 7.41 2.05 -22.39
C GLU A 14 6.67 1.52 -21.15
N PHE A 15 7.35 1.40 -20.02
CA PHE A 15 6.72 1.04 -18.74
C PHE A 15 5.64 2.05 -18.34
N ALA A 16 5.97 3.35 -18.41
CA ALA A 16 5.03 4.43 -18.12
C ALA A 16 3.81 4.38 -19.05
N LYS A 17 4.05 4.18 -20.36
CA LYS A 17 3.01 4.03 -21.37
C LYS A 17 2.07 2.84 -21.09
N ARG A 18 2.62 1.66 -20.79
CA ARG A 18 1.82 0.46 -20.49
C ARG A 18 1.04 0.56 -19.18
N MET A 19 1.59 1.26 -18.19
CA MET A 19 0.91 1.54 -16.92
C MET A 19 -0.11 2.69 -17.01
N GLY A 20 -0.14 3.43 -18.12
CA GLY A 20 -1.01 4.60 -18.29
C GLY A 20 -0.65 5.78 -17.38
N VAL A 21 0.62 5.91 -17.00
CA VAL A 21 1.11 6.97 -16.11
C VAL A 21 2.20 7.82 -16.77
N GLY A 22 2.48 9.00 -16.22
CA GLY A 22 3.61 9.82 -16.64
C GLY A 22 4.95 9.26 -16.17
N ARG A 23 6.03 9.58 -16.90
CA ARG A 23 7.41 9.19 -16.50
C ARG A 23 7.79 9.72 -15.13
N THR A 24 7.40 10.95 -14.83
CA THR A 24 7.59 11.58 -13.52
C THR A 24 6.94 10.78 -12.40
N THR A 25 5.76 10.18 -12.63
CA THR A 25 5.11 9.27 -11.68
C THR A 25 5.94 8.03 -11.44
N VAL A 26 6.55 7.45 -12.47
CA VAL A 26 7.42 6.27 -12.32
C VAL A 26 8.68 6.61 -11.52
N PHE A 27 9.29 7.77 -11.76
CA PHE A 27 10.43 8.22 -10.95
C PHE A 27 10.03 8.51 -9.51
N LYS A 28 8.87 9.14 -9.29
CA LYS A 28 8.31 9.32 -7.94
C LYS A 28 8.10 7.97 -7.24
N TRP A 29 7.53 6.97 -7.91
CA TRP A 29 7.39 5.62 -7.36
C TRP A 29 8.74 4.97 -7.03
N LYS A 30 9.78 5.28 -7.80
CA LYS A 30 11.15 4.82 -7.52
C LYS A 30 11.68 5.47 -6.25
N ASP A 31 11.47 6.76 -6.08
CA ASP A 31 11.95 7.53 -4.93
C ASP A 31 11.16 7.20 -3.65
N GLU A 32 9.88 6.84 -3.79
CA GLU A 32 8.98 6.38 -2.73
C GLU A 32 9.12 4.88 -2.42
N ASN A 33 10.05 4.16 -3.06
CA ASN A 33 10.23 2.70 -2.94
C ASN A 33 8.98 1.85 -3.27
N ILE A 34 8.05 2.39 -4.07
CA ILE A 34 6.90 1.64 -4.60
C ILE A 34 7.36 0.66 -5.68
N VAL A 35 8.24 1.10 -6.59
CA VAL A 35 9.00 0.22 -7.48
C VAL A 35 10.40 0.02 -6.93
N VAL A 36 10.73 -1.23 -6.64
CA VAL A 36 11.97 -1.61 -5.93
C VAL A 36 13.02 -2.16 -6.90
N GLN A 37 14.27 -1.73 -6.75
CA GLN A 37 15.39 -2.24 -7.54
C GLN A 37 15.66 -3.72 -7.19
N GLY A 38 15.91 -4.54 -8.21
CA GLY A 38 16.09 -5.99 -8.06
C GLY A 38 14.78 -6.79 -8.07
N GLU A 39 13.63 -6.13 -7.87
CA GLU A 39 12.30 -6.79 -7.96
C GLU A 39 11.50 -6.30 -9.17
N HIS A 40 11.38 -4.99 -9.34
CA HIS A 40 10.56 -4.39 -10.41
C HIS A 40 11.41 -3.80 -11.53
N TYR A 41 12.61 -3.32 -11.19
CA TYR A 41 13.53 -2.75 -12.15
C TYR A 41 14.99 -3.01 -11.76
N PHE A 42 15.89 -2.80 -12.69
CA PHE A 42 17.33 -2.74 -12.43
C PHE A 42 17.96 -1.62 -13.25
N SER A 43 19.06 -1.08 -12.75
CA SER A 43 19.84 -0.06 -13.43
C SER A 43 21.00 -0.72 -14.18
N ILE A 44 21.13 -0.47 -15.48
CA ILE A 44 22.32 -0.80 -16.27
C ILE A 44 22.92 0.52 -16.74
N GLY A 45 24.01 0.93 -16.08
CA GLY A 45 24.61 2.25 -16.30
C GLY A 45 23.65 3.36 -15.91
N LYS A 46 23.21 4.15 -16.91
CA LYS A 46 22.24 5.25 -16.75
C LYS A 46 20.80 4.87 -17.12
N VAL A 47 20.57 3.63 -17.56
CA VAL A 47 19.27 3.20 -18.11
C VAL A 47 18.55 2.30 -17.11
N LEU A 48 17.31 2.69 -16.77
CA LEU A 48 16.40 1.88 -15.97
C LEU A 48 15.66 0.88 -16.87
N ARG A 49 15.74 -0.41 -16.52
CA ARG A 49 15.03 -1.50 -17.18
C ARG A 49 14.03 -2.10 -16.21
N PHE A 50 12.78 -2.13 -16.61
CA PHE A 50 11.66 -2.65 -15.84
C PHE A 50 11.33 -4.06 -16.30
N LEU A 51 11.08 -4.95 -15.33
CA LEU A 51 10.61 -6.29 -15.58
C LEU A 51 9.10 -6.26 -15.80
N TRP A 52 8.68 -6.48 -17.04
CA TRP A 52 7.28 -6.61 -17.40
C TRP A 52 6.88 -8.08 -17.35
N SER A 53 6.30 -8.47 -16.23
CA SER A 53 5.73 -9.81 -16.03
C SER A 53 4.43 -9.70 -15.24
N LYS A 54 3.54 -10.69 -15.39
CA LYS A 54 2.28 -10.72 -14.62
C LYS A 54 2.53 -10.65 -13.11
N GLU A 55 3.55 -11.36 -12.63
CA GLU A 55 3.92 -11.44 -11.22
C GLU A 55 4.39 -10.08 -10.70
N THR A 56 5.26 -9.39 -11.46
CA THR A 56 5.77 -8.06 -11.10
C THR A 56 4.65 -7.02 -11.05
N ILE A 57 3.71 -7.05 -12.00
CA ILE A 57 2.59 -6.11 -12.02
C ILE A 57 1.61 -6.36 -10.87
N VAL A 58 1.29 -7.61 -10.57
CA VAL A 58 0.46 -7.95 -9.40
C VAL A 58 1.14 -7.51 -8.10
N SER A 59 2.45 -7.72 -7.98
CA SER A 59 3.27 -7.29 -6.85
C SER A 59 3.19 -5.77 -6.65
N LEU A 60 3.30 -5.01 -7.74
CA LEU A 60 3.21 -3.55 -7.73
C LEU A 60 1.82 -3.04 -7.30
N VAL A 61 0.75 -3.60 -7.87
CA VAL A 61 -0.62 -3.18 -7.55
C VAL A 61 -0.94 -3.42 -6.07
N LYS A 62 -0.52 -4.54 -5.50
CA LYS A 62 -0.70 -4.84 -4.06
C LYS A 62 -0.01 -3.82 -3.14
N ARG A 63 1.12 -3.25 -3.56
CA ARG A 63 1.81 -2.21 -2.80
C ARG A 63 1.16 -0.84 -2.94
N ASN A 64 0.51 -0.59 -4.06
CA ASN A 64 -0.11 0.70 -4.37
C ASN A 64 -1.58 0.80 -3.90
N THR A 65 -2.20 -0.31 -3.52
CA THR A 65 -3.46 -0.26 -2.78
C THR A 65 -3.16 0.27 -1.38
N PRO A 66 -3.64 1.48 -1.00
CA PRO A 66 -3.64 1.84 0.40
C PRO A 66 -4.39 0.72 1.11
N ILE A 67 -3.76 0.16 2.14
CA ILE A 67 -4.42 -0.78 3.02
C ILE A 67 -5.63 -0.02 3.56
N LYS A 68 -6.81 -0.23 2.97
CA LYS A 68 -8.07 0.03 3.64
C LYS A 68 -8.16 -1.02 4.74
N GLN A 69 -7.45 -0.77 5.83
CA GLN A 69 -7.87 -1.26 7.14
C GLN A 69 -9.12 -0.46 7.52
N ASP A 70 -10.19 -0.62 6.75
CA ASP A 70 -11.53 -0.30 7.18
C ASP A 70 -12.02 -1.46 8.06
N LEU A 71 -11.31 -1.70 9.16
CA LEU A 71 -11.95 -2.13 10.39
C LEU A 71 -12.19 -0.86 11.20
N ALA A 72 -13.03 0.02 10.66
CA ALA A 72 -13.70 0.98 11.51
C ALA A 72 -14.51 0.16 12.53
N PRO A 73 -14.38 0.39 13.85
CA PRO A 73 -15.36 -0.15 14.78
C PRO A 73 -16.75 0.33 14.31
N PRO A 74 -17.81 -0.48 14.45
CA PRO A 74 -19.14 -0.05 14.06
C PRO A 74 -19.39 1.31 14.72
N ILE A 75 -19.76 2.32 13.91
CA ILE A 75 -20.17 3.62 14.42
C ILE A 75 -21.41 3.35 15.25
N VAL A 76 -21.23 3.11 16.55
CA VAL A 76 -22.34 2.98 17.47
C VAL A 76 -22.87 4.39 17.67
N PRO A 77 -24.13 4.69 17.31
CA PRO A 77 -24.68 6.00 17.56
C PRO A 77 -24.55 6.36 19.04
N ARG A 78 -24.16 7.61 19.31
CA ARG A 78 -23.86 8.10 20.67
C ARG A 78 -25.02 7.87 21.67
N TYR A 79 -26.25 7.68 21.19
CA TYR A 79 -27.42 7.37 22.01
C TYR A 79 -27.47 5.93 22.57
N LEU A 80 -26.67 4.99 22.06
CA LEU A 80 -26.57 3.62 22.62
C LEU A 80 -25.58 3.51 23.79
N GLN A 81 -24.85 4.58 24.13
CA GLN A 81 -24.03 4.65 25.34
C GLN A 81 -24.93 4.80 26.57
N LYS A 82 -25.56 3.70 27.01
CA LYS A 82 -26.27 3.65 28.29
C LYS A 82 -25.29 3.95 29.42
N LYS A 83 -25.45 5.10 30.07
CA LYS A 83 -24.84 5.41 31.37
C LYS A 83 -25.38 4.43 32.40
N SER A 84 -24.60 3.43 32.82
CA SER A 84 -24.90 2.71 34.05
C SER A 84 -24.54 3.62 35.22
N GLN A 85 -25.56 4.24 35.81
CA GLN A 85 -25.48 4.80 37.15
C GLN A 85 -25.35 3.65 38.15
N GLN A 86 -24.34 3.68 39.02
CA GLN A 86 -24.52 3.26 40.41
C GLN A 86 -23.40 3.86 41.24
N GLY A 87 -23.72 4.89 42.01
CA GLY A 87 -22.80 5.46 42.98
C GLY A 87 -22.57 4.52 44.15
N SER A 88 -21.52 4.79 44.92
CA SER A 88 -21.50 4.40 46.32
C SER A 88 -20.56 5.29 47.11
N ARG A 89 -21.20 6.09 47.98
CA ARG A 89 -20.78 6.47 49.34
C ARG A 89 -19.51 7.31 49.49
N ILE A 90 -19.73 8.60 49.73
CA ILE A 90 -18.88 9.39 50.64
C ILE A 90 -18.88 8.71 52.01
N ASN A 91 -17.71 8.32 52.52
CA ASN A 91 -17.49 8.20 53.96
C ASN A 91 -17.15 9.61 54.44
N LEU A 92 -18.01 10.17 55.29
CA LEU A 92 -17.67 11.35 56.06
C LEU A 92 -17.00 10.83 57.33
N ASP A 93 -15.67 10.85 57.34
CA ASP A 93 -14.88 10.63 58.55
C ASP A 93 -15.13 11.76 59.54
N LEU A 94 -15.16 11.39 60.83
CA LEU A 94 -15.43 12.22 62.00
C LEU A 94 -14.55 13.48 62.08
N CYS A 95 -15.17 14.62 62.37
CA CYS A 95 -14.78 15.57 63.41
C CYS A 95 -15.88 16.63 63.64
#